data_AF-A0AAP5V2G4-F1
#
_entry.id   AF-A0AAP5V2G4-F1
#
_cell.length_a   1.000
_cell.length_b   1.000
_cell.length_c   1.000
_cell.angle_alpha   90.00
_cell.angle_beta   90.00
_cell.angle_gamma   90.00
#
_symmetry.space_group_name_H-M   'P 1'
#
loop_
_entity.id
_entity.type
_entity.pdbx_description
1 polymer ?
#
loop_
_entity_poly.entity_id
_entity_poly.type
_entity_poly.pdbx_seq_one_letter_code
_entity_poly.pdbx_strand_id
1 'polypeptide(L)'
;MSEFEKLVSEQMKIMDQLLELQSELDRCRQVEAELISLERDAKLDNVQDEIATKRKDLAGIQELFQRQTEQVIQSYRSTEKPSSYVQK
;
A
#
# COMPACT_ATOMS: atom_id res chain seq x y z
N MET A 1 -2.22 47.21 -46.63
CA MET A 1 -1.56 46.70 -45.42
C MET A 1 -0.10 46.49 -45.72
N SER A 2 0.78 46.97 -44.84
CA SER A 2 2.23 46.76 -44.99
C SER A 2 2.59 45.29 -44.75
N GLU A 3 3.73 44.83 -45.26
CA GLU A 3 4.24 43.47 -45.04
C GLU A 3 4.39 43.16 -43.54
N PHE A 4 4.75 44.17 -42.74
CA PHE A 4 4.79 44.11 -41.29
C PHE A 4 3.43 43.75 -40.66
N GLU A 5 2.33 44.38 -41.09
CA GLU A 5 1.00 44.10 -40.54
C GLU A 5 0.55 42.65 -40.82
N LYS A 6 0.94 42.09 -41.97
CA LYS A 6 0.67 40.68 -42.29
C LYS A 6 1.42 39.74 -41.37
N LEU A 7 2.72 39.97 -41.16
CA LEU A 7 3.55 39.16 -40.27
C LEU A 7 3.06 39.21 -38.82
N VAL A 8 2.66 40.39 -38.34
CA VAL A 8 2.07 40.54 -36.99
C VAL A 8 0.75 39.76 -36.89
N SER A 9 -0.10 39.82 -37.91
CA SER A 9 -1.36 39.07 -37.91
C SER A 9 -1.14 37.55 -37.92
N GLU A 10 -0.16 37.05 -38.67
CA GLU A 10 0.20 35.63 -38.67
C GLU A 10 0.77 35.20 -37.33
N GLN A 11 1.62 36.04 -36.72
CA GLN A 11 2.20 35.77 -35.41
C GLN A 11 1.15 35.70 -34.29
N MET A 12 0.12 36.55 -34.33
CA MET A 12 -0.99 36.48 -33.37
C MET A 12 -1.75 35.15 -33.48
N LYS A 13 -2.00 34.65 -34.70
CA LYS A 13 -2.65 33.35 -34.92
C LYS A 13 -1.81 32.19 -34.37
N ILE A 14 -0.49 32.27 -34.50
CA ILE A 14 0.43 31.29 -33.93
C ILE A 14 0.38 31.36 -32.39
N MET A 15 0.29 32.56 -31.80
CA MET A 15 0.12 32.70 -30.36
C MET A 15 -1.19 32.08 -29.87
N ASP A 16 -2.29 32.24 -30.60
CA ASP A 16 -3.57 31.62 -30.23
C ASP A 16 -3.45 30.08 -30.20
N GLN A 17 -2.79 29.50 -31.21
CA GLN A 17 -2.52 28.05 -31.26
C GLN A 17 -1.60 27.59 -30.12
N LEU A 18 -0.59 28.39 -29.76
CA LEU A 18 0.29 28.08 -28.63
C LEU A 18 -0.46 28.12 -27.30
N LEU A 19 -1.35 29.08 -27.10
CA LEU A 19 -2.16 29.20 -25.88
C LEU A 19 -3.16 28.04 -25.74
N GLU A 20 -3.76 27.62 -26.85
CA GLU A 20 -4.63 26.43 -26.88
C GLU A 20 -3.84 25.18 -26.49
N LEU A 21 -2.70 24.94 -27.13
CA LEU A 21 -1.84 23.79 -26.82
C LEU A 21 -1.32 23.82 -25.38
N GLN A 22 -0.96 25.01 -24.87
CA GLN A 22 -0.53 25.17 -23.48
C GLN A 22 -1.66 24.83 -22.51
N SER A 23 -2.89 25.25 -22.80
CA SER A 23 -4.06 24.94 -21.98
C SER A 23 -4.36 23.43 -21.96
N GLU A 24 -4.20 22.75 -23.10
CA GLU A 24 -4.34 21.30 -23.17
C GLU A 24 -3.26 20.57 -22.37
N LEU A 25 -2.00 21.02 -22.46
CA LEU A 25 -0.90 20.47 -21.68
C LEU A 25 -1.12 20.60 -20.18
N ASP A 26 -1.60 21.76 -19.73
CA ASP A 26 -1.86 22.00 -18.31
C ASP A 26 -3.01 21.11 -17.80
N ARG A 27 -4.06 20.91 -18.61
CA ARG A 27 -5.12 19.93 -18.33
C ARG A 27 -4.56 18.51 -18.21
N CYS A 28 -3.72 18.09 -19.16
CA CYS A 28 -3.13 16.75 -19.15
C CYS A 28 -2.26 16.53 -17.89
N ARG A 29 -1.46 17.52 -17.50
CA ARG A 29 -0.64 17.46 -16.28
C ARG A 29 -1.48 17.36 -15.01
N GLN A 30 -2.61 18.06 -14.95
CA GLN A 30 -3.52 17.95 -13.83
C GLN A 30 -4.09 16.53 -13.71
N VAL A 31 -4.58 15.96 -14.82
CA VAL A 31 -5.10 14.59 -14.85
C VAL A 31 -4.01 13.58 -14.45
N GLU A 32 -2.78 13.74 -14.94
CA GLU A 32 -1.65 12.89 -14.56
C GLU A 32 -1.38 12.93 -13.04
N ALA A 33 -1.38 14.11 -12.44
CA ALA A 33 -1.17 14.26 -11.00
C ALA A 33 -2.27 13.57 -10.18
N GLU A 34 -3.52 13.69 -10.59
CA GLU A 34 -4.66 13.01 -9.95
C GLU A 34 -4.53 11.48 -10.05
N LEU A 35 -4.16 10.95 -11.23
CA LEU A 35 -3.94 9.51 -11.43
C LEU A 35 -2.79 8.96 -10.58
N ILE A 36 -1.68 9.69 -10.47
CA ILE A 36 -0.55 9.29 -9.62
C ILE A 36 -0.95 9.25 -8.14
N SER A 37 -1.75 10.22 -7.68
CA SER A 37 -2.26 10.23 -6.30
C SER A 37 -3.14 9.00 -6.04
N LEU A 38 -4.11 8.75 -6.91
CA LEU A 38 -5.01 7.60 -6.80
C LEU A 38 -4.27 6.27 -6.80
N GLU A 39 -3.26 6.12 -7.68
CA GLU A 39 -2.44 4.90 -7.72
C GLU A 39 -1.64 4.70 -6.43
N ARG A 40 -1.09 5.78 -5.86
CA ARG A 40 -0.38 5.73 -4.58
C ARG A 40 -1.30 5.32 -3.44
N ASP A 41 -2.49 5.89 -3.36
CA ASP A 41 -3.48 5.58 -2.32
C ASP A 41 -3.92 4.11 -2.44
N ALA A 42 -4.24 3.63 -3.64
CA ALA A 42 -4.60 2.23 -3.87
C ALA A 42 -3.45 1.25 -3.52
N LYS A 43 -2.19 1.62 -3.78
CA LYS A 43 -1.03 0.82 -3.35
C LYS A 43 -0.89 0.80 -1.84
N LEU A 44 -1.13 1.92 -1.16
CA LEU A 44 -1.07 2.01 0.30
C LEU A 44 -2.13 1.11 0.95
N ASP A 45 -3.36 1.15 0.46
CA ASP A 45 -4.47 0.32 0.97
C ASP A 45 -4.12 -1.18 0.85
N ASN A 46 -3.62 -1.62 -0.31
CA ASN A 46 -3.19 -3.01 -0.51
C ASN A 46 -2.12 -3.45 0.50
N VAL A 47 -1.12 -2.59 0.78
CA VAL A 47 -0.06 -2.90 1.76
C VAL A 47 -0.64 -2.95 3.18
N GLN A 48 -1.59 -2.08 3.52
CA GLN A 48 -2.25 -2.10 4.82
C GLN A 48 -3.07 -3.38 5.03
N ASP A 49 -3.76 -3.86 4.00
CA ASP A 49 -4.51 -5.11 4.04
C ASP A 49 -3.59 -6.34 4.22
N GLU A 50 -2.44 -6.35 3.52
CA GLU A 50 -1.42 -7.39 3.74
C GLU A 50 -0.88 -7.37 5.17
N ILE A 51 -0.59 -6.18 5.72
CA ILE A 51 -0.12 -6.03 7.10
C ILE A 51 -1.18 -6.54 8.07
N ALA A 52 -2.45 -6.19 7.87
CA ALA A 52 -3.56 -6.65 8.71
C ALA A 52 -3.68 -8.17 8.69
N THR A 53 -3.57 -8.78 7.51
CA THR A 53 -3.59 -10.24 7.33
C THR A 53 -2.42 -10.90 8.06
N LYS A 54 -1.19 -10.42 7.83
CA LYS A 54 0.01 -10.97 8.50
C LYS A 54 -0.07 -10.85 10.03
N ARG A 55 -0.65 -9.77 10.57
CA ARG A 55 -0.85 -9.61 12.02
C ARG A 55 -1.84 -10.63 12.57
N LYS A 56 -2.94 -10.89 11.84
CA LYS A 56 -3.91 -11.90 12.21
C LYS A 56 -3.29 -13.30 12.22
N ASP A 57 -2.53 -13.64 11.19
CA ASP A 57 -1.83 -14.92 11.10
C ASP A 57 -0.82 -15.10 12.23
N LEU A 58 -0.04 -14.05 12.53
CA LEU A 58 0.92 -14.06 13.63
C LEU A 58 0.23 -14.32 14.98
N ALA A 59 -0.90 -13.66 15.24
CA ALA A 59 -1.66 -13.87 16.47
C ALA A 59 -2.16 -15.32 16.58
N GLY A 60 -2.63 -15.91 15.49
CA GLY A 60 -3.05 -17.31 15.45
C GLY A 60 -1.91 -18.29 15.72
N ILE A 61 -0.72 -18.04 15.15
CA ILE A 61 0.48 -18.85 15.41
C ILE A 61 0.90 -18.73 16.88
N GLN A 62 0.88 -17.52 17.44
CA GLN A 62 1.21 -17.29 18.85
C GLN A 62 0.27 -18.04 19.80
N GLU A 63 -1.04 -18.01 19.54
CA GLU A 63 -2.03 -18.74 20.33
C GLU A 63 -1.82 -20.27 20.25
N LEU A 64 -1.57 -20.78 19.04
CA LEU A 64 -1.29 -22.20 18.83
C LEU A 64 -0.01 -22.63 19.57
N PHE A 65 1.06 -21.83 19.44
CA PHE A 65 2.33 -22.06 20.10
C PHE A 65 2.19 -22.09 21.63
N GLN A 66 1.41 -21.17 22.19
CA GLN A 66 1.13 -21.14 23.62
C GLN A 66 0.43 -22.41 24.08
N ARG A 67 -0.65 -22.82 23.40
CA ARG A 67 -1.39 -24.05 23.73
C ARG A 67 -0.51 -25.30 23.65
N GLN A 68 0.31 -25.41 22.61
CA GLN A 68 1.24 -26.54 22.47
C GLN A 68 2.28 -26.55 23.59
N THR A 69 2.81 -25.38 23.95
CA THR A 69 3.77 -25.25 25.06
C THR A 69 3.16 -25.68 26.38
N GLU A 70 1.93 -25.26 26.67
CA GLU A 70 1.19 -25.68 27.87
C GLU A 70 0.97 -27.20 27.92
N GLN A 71 0.59 -27.81 26.79
CA GLN A 71 0.43 -29.27 26.69
C GLN A 71 1.74 -30.03 26.96
N VAL A 72 2.86 -29.54 26.44
CA VAL A 72 4.20 -30.13 26.69
C VAL A 72 4.58 -30.04 28.17
N ILE A 73 4.35 -28.89 28.81
CA ILE A 73 4.64 -28.73 30.25
C ILE A 73 3.74 -29.67 31.06
N GLN A 74 2.47 -29.80 30.71
CA GLN A 74 1.53 -30.66 31.41
C GLN A 74 1.88 -32.14 31.27
N SER A 75 2.31 -32.59 30.08
CA SER A 75 2.74 -33.96 29.85
C SER A 75 3.99 -34.30 30.68
N TYR A 76 4.96 -33.38 30.70
CA TYR A 76 6.18 -33.52 31.51
C TYR A 76 5.88 -33.61 33.01
N ARG A 77 5.04 -32.72 33.57
CA ARG A 77 4.66 -32.76 34.98
C ARG A 77 3.88 -34.03 35.36
N SER A 78 3.11 -34.57 34.43
CA SER A 78 2.33 -35.80 34.65
C SER A 78 3.23 -37.04 34.72
N THR A 79 4.37 -37.02 34.04
CA THR A 79 5.38 -38.09 34.13
C THR A 79 6.22 -38.03 35.41
N GLU A 80 6.20 -36.94 36.18
CA GLU A 80 6.95 -36.78 37.43
C GLU A 80 6.17 -37.16 38.71
N LYS A 81 4.97 -37.75 38.63
CA LYS A 81 4.29 -38.28 39.83
C LYS A 81 5.11 -39.44 40.44
N PRO A 82 5.51 -39.37 41.71
CA PRO A 82 6.40 -40.35 42.33
C PRO A 82 5.69 -41.69 42.47
N SER A 83 6.35 -42.76 42.02
CA SER A 83 6.03 -44.13 42.37
C SER A 83 6.12 -44.30 43.90
N SER A 84 5.01 -44.12 44.59
CA SER A 84 4.87 -44.48 46.00
C SER A 84 4.55 -45.97 46.11
N TYR A 85 5.58 -46.82 46.00
CA TYR A 85 5.54 -48.15 46.61
C TYR A 85 6.90 -48.46 47.20
N VAL A 86 7.11 -47.94 48.42
CA VAL A 86 7.88 -48.63 49.45
C VAL A 86 6.90 -48.94 50.57
N GLN A 87 6.41 -50.17 50.63
CA GLN A 87 5.97 -50.76 51.91
C GLN A 87 6.41 -52.23 51.96
N LYS A 88 7.44 -52.42 52.80
CA LYS A 88 7.79 -53.57 53.66
C LYS A 88 7.71 -54.97 53.07
#